data_AF-A0A4U1BN59-F1
#
_entry.id   AF-A0A4U1BN59-F1
#
_cell.length_a   1.000
_cell.length_b   1.000
_cell.length_c   1.000
_cell.angle_alpha   90.00
_cell.angle_beta   90.00
_cell.angle_gamma   90.00
#
_symmetry.space_group_name_H-M   'P 1'
#
loop_
_entity.id
_entity.type
_entity.pdbx_description
1 polymer ?
#
loop_
_entity_poly.entity_id
_entity_poly.type
_entity_poly.pdbx_seq_one_letter_code
_entity_poly.pdbx_strand_id
1 'polypeptide(L)' 'MASLTEIEAMIALYTNAEREVLEGKSVSFGGRTLTMESLGEIRAGRKEWERKKFRSQPGGNSPAQATFE' A
#
# COMPACT_ATOMS: atom_id res chain seq x y z
N MET A 1 -1.90 11.77 -12.10
CA MET A 1 -1.32 10.50 -11.64
C MET A 1 -0.59 10.78 -10.35
N ALA A 2 -0.78 9.97 -9.30
CA ALA A 2 0.04 10.10 -8.08
C ALA A 2 1.49 9.77 -8.43
N SER A 3 2.43 10.58 -7.96
CA SER A 3 3.87 10.36 -8.10
C SER A 3 4.33 9.14 -7.29
N LEU A 4 5.48 8.56 -7.64
CA LEU A 4 6.09 7.44 -6.91
C LEU A 4 6.26 7.77 -5.42
N THR A 5 6.66 9.01 -5.11
CA THR A 5 6.82 9.51 -3.73
C THR A 5 5.50 9.55 -2.96
N GLU A 6 4.40 9.98 -3.59
CA GLU A 6 3.07 9.93 -2.98
C GLU A 6 2.62 8.49 -2.70
N ILE A 7 2.88 7.57 -3.63
CA ILE A 7 2.56 6.15 -3.46
C ILE A 7 3.34 5.56 -2.27
N GLU A 8 4.63 5.86 -2.17
CA GLU A 8 5.47 5.41 -1.05
C GLU A 8 5.03 6.01 0.29
N ALA A 9 4.66 7.30 0.30
CA ALA A 9 4.11 7.94 1.48
C ALA A 9 2.82 7.26 1.96
N MET A 10 1.94 6.87 1.03
CA MET A 10 0.73 6.11 1.38
C MET A 10 1.04 4.72 1.94
N ILE A 11 1.95 3.97 1.32
CA ILE A 11 2.37 2.66 1.84
C ILE A 11 2.92 2.79 3.26
N ALA A 12 3.75 3.80 3.51
CA ALA A 12 4.31 4.06 4.83
C ALA A 12 3.22 4.41 5.87
N LEU A 13 2.24 5.24 5.48
CA LEU A 13 1.10 5.60 6.31
C LEU A 13 0.29 4.36 6.73
N TYR A 14 -0.08 3.49 5.78
CA TYR A 14 -0.79 2.25 6.09
C TYR A 14 0.05 1.29 6.93
N THR A 15 1.37 1.21 6.70
CA THR A 15 2.27 0.36 7.48
C THR A 15 2.37 0.84 8.93
N ASN A 16 2.44 2.16 9.15
CA ASN A 16 2.46 2.70 10.50
C ASN A 16 1.13 2.44 11.22
N ALA A 17 0.01 2.68 10.53
CA ALA A 17 -1.31 2.38 11.06
C ALA A 17 -1.46 0.89 11.43
N GLU A 18 -0.95 -0.02 10.59
CA GLU A 18 -0.92 -1.46 10.87
C GLU A 18 -0.16 -1.76 12.17
N ARG A 19 0.99 -1.13 12.39
CA ARG A 19 1.79 -1.34 13.60
C ARG A 19 1.08 -0.84 14.85
N GLU A 20 0.55 0.38 14.83
CA GLU A 20 -0.16 0.95 15.98
C GLU A 20 -1.40 0.12 16.35
N VAL A 21 -2.16 -0.33 15.35
CA VAL A 21 -3.31 -1.22 15.56
C VAL A 21 -2.88 -2.56 16.17
N LEU A 22 -1.77 -3.14 15.71
CA LEU A 22 -1.22 -4.37 16.28
C LEU A 22 -0.72 -4.20 17.72
N GLU A 23 -0.30 -2.99 18.11
CA GLU A 23 0.00 -2.63 19.49
C GLU A 23 -1.26 -2.43 20.35
N GLY A 24 -2.46 -2.54 19.77
CA GLY A 24 -3.74 -2.32 20.45
C GLY A 24 -4.16 -0.85 20.50
N LYS A 25 -3.50 0.03 19.74
CA LYS A 25 -3.89 1.45 19.63
C LYS A 25 -4.96 1.63 18.55
N SER A 26 -5.65 2.75 18.63
CA SER A 26 -6.60 3.19 17.62
C SER A 26 -5.98 4.31 16.78
N VAL A 27 -5.98 4.17 15.46
CA VAL A 27 -5.36 5.13 14.53
C VAL A 27 -6.42 5.91 13.80
N SER A 28 -6.34 7.24 13.83
CA SER A 28 -7.25 8.10 13.07
C SER A 28 -6.76 8.25 11.63
N PHE A 29 -7.48 7.64 10.69
CA PHE A 29 -7.16 7.65 9.27
C PHE A 29 -8.30 8.30 8.48
N GLY A 30 -8.03 9.46 7.85
CA GLY A 30 -9.00 10.14 6.99
C GLY A 30 -10.35 10.47 7.67
N GLY A 31 -10.32 10.75 8.98
CA GLY A 31 -11.53 11.02 9.78
C GLY A 31 -12.26 9.77 10.29
N ARG A 32 -11.72 8.57 10.07
CA ARG A 32 -12.23 7.30 10.62
C ARG A 32 -11.21 6.71 11.57
N THR A 33 -11.67 6.05 12.63
CA THR A 33 -10.79 5.37 13.58
C THR A 33 -10.60 3.92 13.14
N LEU A 34 -9.37 3.52 12.88
CA LEU A 34 -8.99 2.15 12.56
C LEU A 34 -8.52 1.47 13.84
N THR A 35 -9.05 0.27 14.08
CA THR A 35 -8.74 -0.59 15.23
C THR A 35 -8.37 -1.99 14.73
N MET A 36 -8.17 -2.93 15.66
CA MET A 36 -7.91 -4.35 15.34
C MET A 36 -8.91 -4.94 14.33
N GLU A 37 -10.17 -4.50 14.38
CA GLU A 37 -11.23 -4.94 13.47
C GLU A 37 -10.97 -4.49 12.03
N SER A 38 -10.37 -3.31 11.85
CA SER A 38 -9.99 -2.75 10.55
C SER A 38 -8.62 -3.23 10.04
N LEU A 39 -7.94 -4.14 10.74
CA LEU A 39 -6.62 -4.65 10.33
C LEU A 39 -6.66 -5.29 8.93
N GLY A 40 -7.78 -5.96 8.61
CA GLY A 40 -8.01 -6.51 7.26
C GLY A 40 -8.07 -5.42 6.18
N GLU A 41 -8.76 -4.32 6.46
CA GLU A 41 -8.89 -3.17 5.56
C GLU A 41 -7.55 -2.43 5.37
N ILE A 42 -6.79 -2.23 6.46
CA ILE A 42 -5.45 -1.60 6.42
C ILE A 42 -4.52 -2.39 5.50
N ARG A 43 -4.49 -3.72 5.66
CA ARG A 43 -3.67 -4.62 4.82
C ARG A 43 -4.11 -4.60 3.37
N ALA A 44 -5.42 -4.56 3.11
CA ALA A 44 -5.95 -4.47 1.76
C ALA A 44 -5.55 -3.15 1.09
N GLY A 45 -5.69 -2.02 1.80
CA GLY A 45 -5.25 -0.71 1.33
C GLY A 45 -3.75 -0.68 1.00
N ARG A 46 -2.90 -1.19 1.90
CA ARG A 46 -1.46 -1.29 1.67
C ARG A 46 -1.12 -2.08 0.40
N LYS A 47 -1.73 -3.25 0.21
CA LYS A 47 -1.53 -4.09 -0.99
C LYS A 47 -1.94 -3.37 -2.27
N GLU A 48 -3.02 -2.59 -2.23
CA GLU A 48 -3.47 -1.82 -3.40
C GLU A 48 -2.44 -0.76 -3.79
N TRP A 49 -1.89 -0.03 -2.81
CA TRP A 49 -0.84 0.95 -3.06
C TRP A 49 0.48 0.31 -3.49
N GLU A 50 0.86 -0.83 -2.92
CA GLU A 50 2.02 -1.63 -3.39
C GLU A 50 1.85 -2.08 -4.85
N ARG A 51 0.64 -2.53 -5.23
CA ARG A 51 0.34 -2.89 -6.62
C ARG A 51 0.41 -1.68 -7.54
N LYS A 52 -0.03 -0.51 -7.07
CA LYS A 52 0.10 0.75 -7.81
C LYS A 52 1.56 1.15 -7.96
N LYS A 53 2.38 1.01 -6.91
CA LYS A 53 3.85 1.22 -6.96
C LYS A 53 4.48 0.35 -8.04
N PHE A 54 4.18 -0.94 -8.04
CA PHE A 54 4.70 -1.88 -9.04
C PHE A 54 4.36 -1.47 -10.48
N ARG A 55 3.13 -0.99 -10.72
CA ARG A 55 2.69 -0.50 -12.03
C ARG A 55 3.31 0.84 -12.43
N SER A 56 3.54 1.71 -11.45
CA SER A 56 4.12 3.05 -11.66
C SER A 56 5.65 3.02 -11.78
N GLN A 57 6.30 1.92 -11.42
CA GLN A 57 7.74 1.77 -11.50
C GLN A 57 8.16 1.48 -12.95
N PRO A 58 8.99 2.33 -13.58
CA PRO A 58 9.50 2.11 -14.93
C PRO A 58 10.44 0.89 -14.91
N GLY A 59 9.88 -0.28 -15.23
CA GLY A 59 10.59 -1.57 -15.20
C GLY A 59 9.71 -2.76 -14.79
N GLY A 60 8.53 -2.53 -14.20
CA GLY A 60 7.63 -3.59 -13.72
C GLY A 60 6.72 -4.24 -14.77
N ASN A 61 6.74 -3.76 -16.02
CA ASN A 61 5.82 -4.23 -17.08
C ASN A 61 6.50 -4.24 -18.45
N SER A 62 7.59 -5.00 -18.58
CA SER A 62 8.09 -5.42 -19.90
C SER A 62 7.70 -6.89 -20.11
N PRO A 63 6.66 -7.21 -20.93
CA PRO A 63 6.44 -8.57 -21.44
C PRO A 63 7.47 -8.97 -22.51
N ALA A 64 8.53 -8.19 -22.70
CA ALA A 64 9.62 -8.49 -23.60
C ALA A 64 10.56 -9.48 -22.90
N GLN A 65 10.33 -10.79 -23.07
CA GLN A 65 11.34 -11.86 -23.19
C GLN A 65 10.72 -13.25 -23.49
N ALA A 66 9.49 -13.31 -24.02
CA ALA A 66 8.99 -14.51 -24.69
C ALA A 66 9.14 -14.36 -26.21
N THR A 67 10.38 -14.11 -26.67
CA THR A 67 10.74 -14.41 -28.05
C THR A 67 10.99 -15.91 -28.08
N PHE A 68 10.04 -16.66 -28.60
CA PHE A 68 10.23 -18.05 -28.96
C PHE A 68 11.06 -18.08 -30.25
N GLU A 69 12.23 -18.75 -30.23
CA GLU A 69 12.96 -19.21 -31.42
C GLU A 69 12.50 -20.62 -31.80
#